data_AF-A0A2D6ISX5-F1
#
_entry.id   AF-A0A2D6ISX5-F1
#
_cell.length_a   1.000
_cell.length_b   1.000
_cell.length_c   1.000
_cell.angle_alpha   90.00
_cell.angle_beta   90.00
_cell.angle_gamma   90.00
#
_symmetry.space_group_name_H-M   'P 1'
#
loop_
_entity.id
_entity.type
_entity.pdbx_description
1 polymer ?
#
loop_
_entity_poly.entity_id
_entity_poly.type
_entity_poly.pdbx_seq_one_letter_code
_entity_poly.pdbx_strand_id
1 'polypeptide(L)'
;MPLAPVALILALCLTIVACGGGGSTVAEQPGSNPATPPALSVVIPNTPYSSVLLDCVLAETSSQSCRLDTLPLLAQQVSNPSSDDILARTVVSHDWMGTRFRQVLDRMPADVLTLFRAVTAIVIAADVRPSIYTALTGAIYIDPANLWLTNAEKATVSKTPDYRSNYGDDLGFVSLVRYVEGTAYAWDYYSLYGNESRSVDDILKPMASLLFHELAHANDFFPPPKIATLNSTLSVQQAASNANGIHVSTQLTGFQPLNSQMWLDLADVLYDGVNATASQRNLMPQQVGIEFENDGASDDYAYSSIYEDTAMLFMEVMMKHHYGIDREIAYTNAPPASQEEYCDSYIVRWGFRNRVSDLRVKPRAELVLQLLLDQTDVSGYLANLTMPKRMTNGMDWCVIQSLNASIKNTSDKLSQTLRASDIPRQHLRPDDRYPGH
;
A
#
# COMPACT_ATOMS: atom_id res chain seq x y z
N MET A 1 -2.84 72.54 25.98
CA MET A 1 -4.20 72.22 26.48
C MET A 1 -4.74 71.03 25.68
N PRO A 2 -5.49 70.13 26.30
CA PRO A 2 -5.07 68.72 26.39
C PRO A 2 -6.11 67.68 25.88
N LEU A 3 -5.70 66.40 25.87
CA LEU A 3 -6.49 65.14 26.00
C LEU A 3 -7.44 64.75 24.84
N ALA A 4 -7.17 63.68 24.07
CA ALA A 4 -7.40 62.23 24.34
C ALA A 4 -8.84 61.78 23.97
N PRO A 5 -9.18 60.47 23.95
CA PRO A 5 -8.63 59.34 23.19
C PRO A 5 -9.73 58.57 22.41
N VAL A 6 -9.34 57.62 21.56
CA VAL A 6 -10.24 56.66 20.88
C VAL A 6 -10.52 55.48 21.81
N ALA A 7 -11.80 55.22 22.08
CA ALA A 7 -12.27 54.09 22.89
C ALA A 7 -12.90 53.00 22.01
N LEU A 8 -12.48 51.77 22.30
CA LEU A 8 -12.95 50.48 21.82
C LEU A 8 -14.39 50.22 22.32
N ILE A 9 -15.31 49.83 21.43
CA ILE A 9 -16.66 49.36 21.82
C ILE A 9 -16.76 47.87 21.56
N LEU A 10 -16.82 47.12 22.66
CA LEU A 10 -17.25 45.74 22.77
C LEU A 10 -18.78 45.73 22.81
N ALA A 11 -19.43 44.93 21.96
CA ALA A 11 -20.88 44.70 22.07
C ALA A 11 -21.14 43.20 22.26
N LEU A 12 -21.55 42.86 23.47
CA LEU A 12 -22.06 41.56 23.89
C LEU A 12 -23.58 41.72 24.09
N CYS A 13 -24.40 40.93 23.39
CA CYS A 13 -25.84 40.80 23.69
C CYS A 13 -26.23 39.32 23.79
N LEU A 14 -26.87 38.98 24.91
CA LEU A 14 -27.38 37.66 25.29
C LEU A 14 -28.90 37.53 25.00
N THR A 15 -29.30 36.32 24.59
CA THR A 15 -30.58 35.60 24.89
C THR A 15 -31.86 36.09 24.17
N ILE A 16 -32.92 35.31 23.83
CA ILE A 16 -33.55 34.08 24.38
C ILE A 16 -34.29 33.30 23.25
N VAL A 17 -34.45 31.98 23.48
CA VAL A 17 -35.19 30.86 22.86
C VAL A 17 -36.65 31.10 22.38
N ALA A 18 -37.06 30.45 21.26
CA ALA A 18 -38.38 29.79 21.08
C ALA A 18 -38.44 28.86 19.84
N CYS A 19 -39.23 27.79 19.95
CA CYS A 19 -39.27 26.54 19.16
C CYS A 19 -40.15 26.53 17.89
N GLY A 20 -39.88 25.56 17.01
CA GLY A 20 -40.81 24.93 16.04
C GLY A 20 -40.18 24.71 14.67
N GLY A 21 -40.13 23.54 14.03
CA GLY A 21 -40.66 22.20 14.28
C GLY A 21 -40.70 21.45 12.93
N GLY A 22 -40.23 20.19 12.90
CA GLY A 22 -40.35 19.23 11.78
C GLY A 22 -39.16 19.26 10.80
N GLY A 23 -38.48 18.18 10.46
CA GLY A 23 -38.69 16.76 10.70
C GLY A 23 -37.93 16.01 9.62
N SER A 24 -36.73 15.51 9.95
CA SER A 24 -36.06 14.37 9.32
C SER A 24 -34.86 14.06 10.19
N THR A 25 -34.95 12.94 10.88
CA THR A 25 -33.91 12.35 11.71
C THR A 25 -32.66 12.15 10.88
N VAL A 26 -31.66 13.03 11.03
CA VAL A 26 -30.29 12.62 10.79
C VAL A 26 -29.97 11.71 11.96
N ALA A 27 -30.02 10.40 11.71
CA ALA A 27 -29.37 9.47 12.60
C ALA A 27 -27.89 9.86 12.61
N GLU A 28 -27.46 10.54 13.67
CA GLU A 28 -26.13 10.27 14.21
C GLU A 28 -26.01 8.75 14.24
N GLN A 29 -25.06 8.20 13.50
CA GLN A 29 -24.59 6.85 13.74
C GLN A 29 -23.54 6.95 14.85
N PRO A 30 -23.83 6.52 16.09
CA PRO A 30 -22.78 6.12 17.02
C PRO A 30 -22.49 4.65 16.76
N GLY A 31 -21.37 4.31 16.13
CA GLY A 31 -20.97 2.92 15.97
C GLY A 31 -19.75 2.80 15.07
N SER A 32 -18.58 2.34 15.52
CA SER A 32 -18.30 1.42 16.62
C SER A 32 -17.01 1.83 17.34
N ASN A 33 -17.05 1.98 18.67
CA ASN A 33 -15.87 1.64 19.45
C ASN A 33 -15.51 0.18 19.13
N PRO A 34 -14.24 -0.12 18.85
CA PRO A 34 -13.87 -1.33 18.15
C PRO A 34 -14.24 -2.57 18.96
N ALA A 35 -14.53 -3.66 18.26
CA ALA A 35 -14.38 -4.98 18.85
C ALA A 35 -13.06 -5.01 19.63
N THR A 36 -13.05 -5.56 20.85
CA THR A 36 -11.83 -5.70 21.64
C THR A 36 -10.73 -6.26 20.73
N PRO A 37 -9.58 -5.56 20.56
CA PRO A 37 -8.51 -6.04 19.70
C PRO A 37 -8.17 -7.49 20.05
N PRO A 38 -7.91 -8.35 19.05
CA PRO A 38 -7.63 -9.74 19.31
C PRO A 38 -6.36 -9.86 20.15
N ALA A 39 -6.35 -10.79 21.09
CA ALA A 39 -5.17 -11.06 21.89
C ALA A 39 -4.01 -11.49 20.98
N LEU A 40 -2.84 -10.87 21.15
CA LEU A 40 -1.62 -11.23 20.42
C LEU A 40 -0.79 -12.22 21.24
N SER A 41 -0.02 -13.04 20.53
CA SER A 41 0.94 -13.98 21.10
C SER A 41 2.19 -14.06 20.24
N VAL A 42 3.35 -14.36 20.84
CA VAL A 42 4.60 -14.54 20.10
C VAL A 42 4.57 -15.87 19.33
N VAL A 43 5.09 -15.88 18.10
CA VAL A 43 5.18 -17.13 17.30
C VAL A 43 6.25 -18.05 17.85
N ILE A 44 7.43 -17.52 18.18
CA ILE A 44 8.53 -18.27 18.80
C ILE A 44 8.67 -17.80 20.26
N PRO A 45 8.37 -18.65 21.26
CA PRO A 45 8.54 -18.30 22.66
C PRO A 45 10.02 -18.33 23.08
N ASN A 46 10.33 -17.69 24.22
CA ASN A 46 11.66 -17.71 24.86
C ASN A 46 12.81 -17.14 24.01
N THR A 47 12.51 -16.21 23.10
CA THR A 47 13.53 -15.42 22.39
C THR A 47 13.93 -14.21 23.22
N PRO A 48 15.10 -13.57 22.96
CA PRO A 48 15.58 -12.42 23.73
C PRO A 48 14.59 -11.24 23.82
N TYR A 49 13.68 -11.10 22.86
CA TYR A 49 12.72 -10.01 22.79
C TYR A 49 11.27 -10.44 23.05
N SER A 50 11.01 -11.73 23.27
CA SER A 50 9.65 -12.27 23.44
C SER A 50 8.85 -11.58 24.54
N SER A 51 9.50 -11.10 25.61
CA SER A 51 8.84 -10.41 26.72
C SER A 51 8.48 -8.94 26.45
N VAL A 52 9.03 -8.32 25.40
CA VAL A 52 8.80 -6.90 25.07
C VAL A 52 8.06 -6.69 23.76
N LEU A 53 7.98 -7.70 22.89
CA LEU A 53 7.37 -7.59 21.56
C LEU A 53 5.95 -7.01 21.62
N LEU A 54 5.08 -7.55 22.47
CA LEU A 54 3.68 -7.14 22.55
C LEU A 54 3.55 -5.65 22.95
N ASP A 55 4.25 -5.23 24.01
CA ASP A 55 4.19 -3.86 24.49
C ASP A 55 4.70 -2.87 23.41
N CYS A 56 5.75 -3.24 22.67
CA CYS A 56 6.32 -2.38 21.63
C CYS A 56 5.44 -2.26 20.38
N VAL A 57 4.78 -3.34 19.95
CA VAL A 57 3.93 -3.31 18.74
C VAL A 57 2.54 -2.74 18.98
N LEU A 58 2.12 -2.60 20.24
CA LEU A 58 0.87 -1.97 20.63
C LEU A 58 1.02 -0.46 20.93
N ALA A 59 2.17 0.14 20.61
CA ALA A 59 2.35 1.58 20.76
C ALA A 59 1.45 2.34 19.78
N GLU A 60 0.63 3.25 20.30
CA GLU A 60 -0.31 4.08 19.53
C GLU A 60 0.15 5.54 19.44
N THR A 61 1.13 5.92 20.24
CA THR A 61 1.64 7.30 20.34
C THR A 61 3.15 7.34 20.40
N SER A 62 3.74 8.47 20.01
CA SER A 62 5.20 8.65 20.02
C SER A 62 5.87 8.41 21.36
N SER A 63 5.18 8.70 22.47
CA SER A 63 5.70 8.44 23.83
C SER A 63 5.71 6.96 24.21
N GLN A 64 4.93 6.13 23.51
CA GLN A 64 4.91 4.67 23.69
C GLN A 64 5.89 3.96 22.75
N SER A 65 6.43 4.64 21.74
CA SER A 65 7.39 4.07 20.80
C SER A 65 8.62 3.51 21.53
N CYS A 66 8.91 2.22 21.32
CA CYS A 66 10.01 1.55 21.99
C CYS A 66 11.38 2.09 21.57
N ARG A 67 12.30 2.13 22.53
CA ARG A 67 13.71 2.39 22.28
C ARG A 67 14.37 1.24 21.54
N LEU A 68 15.35 1.57 20.70
CA LEU A 68 16.13 0.58 19.96
C LEU A 68 16.99 -0.31 20.88
N ASP A 69 17.31 0.11 22.10
CA ASP A 69 17.92 -0.75 23.12
C ASP A 69 16.94 -1.70 23.82
N THR A 70 15.63 -1.47 23.67
CA THR A 70 14.56 -2.35 24.15
C THR A 70 14.16 -3.35 23.06
N LEU A 71 13.89 -2.86 21.85
CA LEU A 71 13.60 -3.66 20.67
C LEU A 71 14.35 -3.08 19.45
N PRO A 72 15.57 -3.58 19.15
CA PRO A 72 16.37 -3.07 18.04
C PRO A 72 15.81 -3.54 16.69
N LEU A 73 16.24 -2.89 15.61
CA LEU A 73 16.03 -3.43 14.26
C LEU A 73 16.69 -4.80 14.11
N LEU A 74 16.14 -5.66 13.26
CA LEU A 74 16.65 -7.02 13.06
C LEU A 74 18.13 -7.04 12.65
N ALA A 75 18.55 -6.12 11.77
CA ALA A 75 19.94 -6.01 11.33
C ALA A 75 20.95 -5.60 12.42
N GLN A 76 20.49 -5.06 13.55
CA GLN A 76 21.38 -4.78 14.68
C GLN A 76 21.72 -6.04 15.47
N GLN A 77 21.13 -7.19 15.13
CA GLN A 77 21.37 -8.49 15.76
C GLN A 77 21.86 -9.53 14.73
N VAL A 78 21.27 -9.55 13.53
CA VAL A 78 21.53 -10.54 12.50
C VAL A 78 21.70 -9.85 11.14
N SER A 79 22.87 -10.01 10.51
CA SER A 79 23.15 -9.37 9.22
C SER A 79 22.41 -9.99 8.04
N ASN A 80 22.17 -11.32 8.07
CA ASN A 80 21.46 -12.08 7.05
C ASN A 80 20.31 -12.85 7.73
N PRO A 81 19.12 -12.24 7.87
CA PRO A 81 18.01 -12.88 8.56
C PRO A 81 17.54 -14.17 7.88
N SER A 82 17.29 -15.20 8.68
CA SER A 82 16.57 -16.40 8.29
C SER A 82 15.06 -16.27 8.58
N SER A 83 14.25 -17.22 8.10
CA SER A 83 12.85 -17.34 8.50
C SER A 83 12.68 -17.43 10.03
N ASP A 84 13.62 -18.10 10.73
CA ASP A 84 13.58 -18.21 12.20
C ASP A 84 13.83 -16.87 12.89
N ASP A 85 14.77 -16.06 12.37
CA ASP A 85 15.06 -14.73 12.91
C ASP A 85 13.86 -13.79 12.75
N ILE A 86 13.15 -13.89 11.63
CA ILE A 86 11.93 -13.12 11.35
C ILE A 86 10.78 -13.58 12.26
N LEU A 87 10.57 -14.89 12.39
CA LEU A 87 9.50 -15.44 13.25
C LEU A 87 9.78 -15.22 14.73
N ALA A 88 11.04 -15.09 15.14
CA ALA A 88 11.42 -14.68 16.49
C ALA A 88 11.00 -13.24 16.84
N ARG A 89 10.66 -12.43 15.83
CA ARG A 89 10.10 -11.07 15.94
C ARG A 89 8.62 -10.99 15.55
N THR A 90 7.97 -12.12 15.28
CA THR A 90 6.59 -12.16 14.81
C THR A 90 5.61 -12.41 15.96
N VAL A 91 4.56 -11.62 16.03
CA VAL A 91 3.40 -11.84 16.90
C VAL A 91 2.13 -12.05 16.07
N VAL A 92 1.24 -12.90 16.57
CA VAL A 92 0.04 -13.31 15.86
C VAL A 92 -1.18 -13.31 16.76
N SER A 93 -2.34 -13.01 16.19
CA SER A 93 -3.63 -13.20 16.86
C SER A 93 -4.12 -14.66 16.86
N HIS A 94 -3.65 -15.46 15.89
CA HIS A 94 -3.99 -16.87 15.75
C HIS A 94 -2.77 -17.66 15.27
N ASP A 95 -2.48 -18.82 15.87
CA ASP A 95 -1.29 -19.63 15.58
C ASP A 95 -1.11 -19.99 14.10
N TRP A 96 -2.23 -20.18 13.40
CA TRP A 96 -2.21 -20.50 11.97
C TRP A 96 -1.51 -19.40 11.16
N MET A 97 -1.62 -18.13 11.56
CA MET A 97 -1.00 -17.00 10.85
C MET A 97 0.53 -17.13 10.82
N GLY A 98 1.14 -17.50 11.96
CA GLY A 98 2.59 -17.75 12.04
C GLY A 98 3.01 -18.97 11.22
N THR A 99 2.16 -20.01 11.21
CA THR A 99 2.37 -21.21 10.39
C THR A 99 2.36 -20.88 8.89
N ARG A 100 1.38 -20.10 8.41
CA ARG A 100 1.30 -19.70 7.00
C ARG A 100 2.41 -18.75 6.61
N PHE A 101 2.75 -17.81 7.50
CA PHE A 101 3.85 -16.90 7.26
C PHE A 101 5.20 -17.63 7.15
N ARG A 102 5.46 -18.66 7.99
CA ARG A 102 6.62 -19.54 7.82
C ARG A 102 6.66 -20.19 6.42
N GLN A 103 5.55 -20.79 6.00
CA GLN A 103 5.45 -21.48 4.71
C GLN A 103 5.73 -20.53 3.53
N VAL A 104 5.36 -19.26 3.68
CA VAL A 104 5.66 -18.21 2.72
C VAL A 104 7.14 -17.84 2.78
N LEU A 105 7.69 -17.49 3.95
CA LEU A 105 9.09 -17.07 4.12
C LEU A 105 10.09 -18.10 3.60
N ASP A 106 9.84 -19.40 3.85
CA ASP A 106 10.71 -20.50 3.40
C ASP A 106 10.78 -20.64 1.87
N ARG A 107 9.89 -19.96 1.14
CA ARG A 107 9.78 -19.99 -0.31
C ARG A 107 10.05 -18.63 -0.96
N MET A 108 10.32 -17.61 -0.16
CA MET A 108 10.61 -16.27 -0.65
C MET A 108 12.04 -16.17 -1.20
N PRO A 109 12.29 -15.28 -2.17
CA PRO A 109 13.64 -14.90 -2.55
C PRO A 109 14.43 -14.36 -1.36
N ALA A 110 15.74 -14.56 -1.37
CA ALA A 110 16.65 -14.11 -0.31
C ALA A 110 16.58 -12.58 -0.07
N ASP A 111 16.25 -11.81 -1.10
CA ASP A 111 16.10 -10.35 -0.99
C ASP A 111 14.97 -9.97 -0.02
N VAL A 112 13.84 -10.70 -0.02
CA VAL A 112 12.75 -10.46 0.93
C VAL A 112 13.22 -10.64 2.37
N LEU A 113 13.97 -11.73 2.64
CA LEU A 113 14.52 -11.98 3.98
C LEU A 113 15.53 -10.90 4.38
N THR A 114 16.33 -10.43 3.42
CA THR A 114 17.28 -9.34 3.63
C THR A 114 16.57 -8.02 3.95
N LEU A 115 15.45 -7.72 3.33
CA LEU A 115 14.71 -6.48 3.58
C LEU A 115 14.09 -6.43 5.00
N PHE A 116 13.82 -7.56 5.65
CA PHE A 116 13.40 -7.58 7.06
C PHE A 116 14.46 -7.04 8.04
N ARG A 117 15.70 -6.81 7.58
CA ARG A 117 16.73 -6.13 8.37
C ARG A 117 16.26 -4.80 8.98
N ALA A 118 15.39 -4.09 8.28
CA ALA A 118 14.90 -2.77 8.65
C ALA A 118 13.63 -2.76 9.53
N VAL A 119 13.16 -3.91 10.03
CA VAL A 119 12.02 -3.96 10.95
C VAL A 119 12.43 -4.29 12.39
N THR A 120 11.64 -3.83 13.36
CA THR A 120 11.70 -4.26 14.77
C THR A 120 10.87 -5.52 15.00
N ALA A 121 9.70 -5.62 14.36
CA ALA A 121 8.73 -6.68 14.57
C ALA A 121 7.81 -6.88 13.36
N ILE A 122 7.08 -8.00 13.40
CA ILE A 122 6.02 -8.35 12.45
C ILE A 122 4.76 -8.65 13.26
N VAL A 123 3.64 -8.06 12.87
CA VAL A 123 2.33 -8.30 13.49
C VAL A 123 1.40 -8.88 12.45
N ILE A 124 0.75 -10.02 12.76
CA ILE A 124 -0.30 -10.58 11.91
C ILE A 124 -1.54 -10.79 12.77
N ALA A 125 -2.53 -9.92 12.62
CA ALA A 125 -3.70 -9.91 13.49
C ALA A 125 -5.00 -9.91 12.69
N ALA A 126 -6.03 -10.55 13.25
CA ALA A 126 -7.32 -10.75 12.59
C ALA A 126 -8.00 -9.45 12.15
N ASP A 127 -7.71 -8.34 12.83
CA ASP A 127 -8.26 -7.00 12.63
C ASP A 127 -7.31 -6.04 11.92
N VAL A 128 -6.09 -6.46 11.54
CA VAL A 128 -5.22 -5.68 10.67
C VAL A 128 -5.78 -5.70 9.26
N ARG A 129 -6.21 -4.54 8.78
CA ARG A 129 -6.58 -4.27 7.38
C ARG A 129 -6.56 -2.75 7.16
N PRO A 130 -5.79 -2.24 6.17
CA PRO A 130 -4.86 -2.95 5.29
C PRO A 130 -3.59 -3.42 6.02
N SER A 131 -2.69 -4.10 5.31
CA SER A 131 -1.30 -4.22 5.74
C SER A 131 -0.61 -2.86 5.70
N ILE A 132 0.37 -2.64 6.56
CA ILE A 132 1.10 -1.37 6.66
C ILE A 132 2.43 -1.55 7.41
N TYR A 133 3.45 -0.84 6.97
CA TYR A 133 4.62 -0.51 7.79
C TYR A 133 4.43 0.86 8.47
N THR A 134 4.79 0.98 9.74
CA THR A 134 4.82 2.28 10.42
C THR A 134 6.14 2.51 11.16
N ALA A 135 6.69 3.72 11.00
CA ALA A 135 7.88 4.15 11.74
C ALA A 135 7.62 4.31 13.26
N LEU A 136 6.35 4.40 13.68
CA LEU A 136 5.98 4.50 15.09
C LEU A 136 6.51 3.31 15.91
N THR A 137 6.33 2.10 15.39
CA THR A 137 6.80 0.86 16.01
C THR A 137 7.99 0.26 15.27
N GLY A 138 8.26 0.72 14.04
CA GLY A 138 9.24 0.11 13.13
C GLY A 138 8.84 -1.29 12.68
N ALA A 139 7.54 -1.62 12.76
CA ALA A 139 7.02 -2.94 12.48
C ALA A 139 6.14 -2.94 11.23
N ILE A 140 6.03 -4.12 10.61
CA ILE A 140 5.06 -4.40 9.56
C ILE A 140 3.85 -5.11 10.18
N TYR A 141 2.66 -4.61 9.87
CA TYR A 141 1.37 -5.18 10.24
C TYR A 141 0.77 -5.80 8.98
N ILE A 142 0.44 -7.08 9.01
CA ILE A 142 0.02 -7.84 7.83
C ILE A 142 -1.46 -8.22 7.98
N ASP A 143 -2.27 -7.87 6.98
CA ASP A 143 -3.65 -8.34 6.83
C ASP A 143 -3.65 -9.86 6.55
N PRO A 144 -4.20 -10.69 7.45
CA PRO A 144 -4.22 -12.14 7.31
C PRO A 144 -5.14 -12.64 6.18
N ALA A 145 -5.91 -11.76 5.53
CA ALA A 145 -6.59 -12.07 4.27
C ALA A 145 -5.62 -12.55 3.19
N ASN A 146 -4.35 -12.14 3.26
CA ASN A 146 -3.31 -12.58 2.35
C ASN A 146 -2.70 -13.95 2.71
N LEU A 147 -3.11 -14.57 3.83
CA LEU A 147 -2.45 -15.79 4.36
C LEU A 147 -3.37 -17.01 4.57
N TRP A 148 -4.68 -16.84 4.82
CA TRP A 148 -5.58 -17.99 5.07
C TRP A 148 -5.54 -19.04 3.94
N LEU A 149 -5.60 -20.32 4.25
CA LEU A 149 -5.70 -21.38 3.23
C LEU A 149 -7.04 -22.12 3.30
N THR A 150 -7.57 -22.26 4.50
CA THR A 150 -8.80 -23.00 4.77
C THR A 150 -9.96 -22.07 5.11
N ASN A 151 -11.19 -22.54 4.92
CA ASN A 151 -12.38 -21.82 5.36
C ASN A 151 -12.41 -21.57 6.88
N ALA A 152 -11.78 -22.43 7.69
CA ALA A 152 -11.67 -22.24 9.12
C ALA A 152 -10.76 -21.05 9.48
N GLU A 153 -9.61 -20.93 8.81
CA GLU A 153 -8.71 -19.77 8.97
C GLU A 153 -9.36 -18.49 8.43
N LYS A 154 -10.01 -18.56 7.25
CA LYS A 154 -10.75 -17.43 6.66
C LYS A 154 -11.85 -16.90 7.59
N ALA A 155 -12.51 -17.79 8.34
CA ALA A 155 -13.56 -17.42 9.27
C ALA A 155 -13.07 -16.59 10.46
N THR A 156 -11.76 -16.61 10.77
CA THR A 156 -11.17 -15.80 11.84
C THR A 156 -10.67 -14.44 11.37
N VAL A 157 -10.72 -14.14 10.08
CA VAL A 157 -10.26 -12.85 9.51
C VAL A 157 -11.38 -11.83 9.56
N SER A 158 -11.06 -10.59 9.96
CA SER A 158 -12.01 -9.48 9.96
C SER A 158 -12.57 -9.23 8.56
N LYS A 159 -13.88 -9.03 8.52
CA LYS A 159 -14.64 -8.67 7.32
C LYS A 159 -14.99 -7.19 7.26
N THR A 160 -14.47 -6.39 8.21
CA THR A 160 -14.65 -4.94 8.20
C THR A 160 -14.27 -4.39 6.83
N PRO A 161 -15.21 -3.71 6.14
CA PRO A 161 -14.90 -3.09 4.86
C PRO A 161 -13.79 -2.07 5.01
N ASP A 162 -12.97 -1.95 3.98
CA ASP A 162 -12.04 -0.84 3.84
C ASP A 162 -12.84 0.47 3.73
N TYR A 163 -12.61 1.42 4.64
CA TYR A 163 -13.34 2.69 4.66
C TYR A 163 -13.11 3.55 3.41
N ARG A 164 -12.05 3.28 2.65
CA ARG A 164 -11.66 3.99 1.43
C ARG A 164 -12.27 3.39 0.18
N SER A 165 -13.10 2.36 0.30
CA SER A 165 -13.70 1.66 -0.84
C SER A 165 -14.43 2.59 -1.81
N ASN A 166 -14.92 3.73 -1.30
CA ASN A 166 -15.74 4.68 -2.04
C ASN A 166 -14.95 5.93 -2.50
N TYR A 167 -13.65 6.00 -2.23
CA TYR A 167 -12.82 7.14 -2.64
C TYR A 167 -12.66 7.17 -4.16
N GLY A 168 -12.87 8.37 -4.74
CA GLY A 168 -12.82 8.60 -6.18
C GLY A 168 -14.05 8.14 -6.97
N ASP A 169 -15.09 7.61 -6.34
CA ASP A 169 -16.28 7.10 -7.04
C ASP A 169 -17.06 8.18 -7.83
N ASP A 170 -16.85 9.47 -7.52
CA ASP A 170 -17.47 10.58 -8.24
C ASP A 170 -16.63 11.09 -9.43
N LEU A 171 -15.42 10.56 -9.65
CA LEU A 171 -14.55 10.93 -10.76
C LEU A 171 -15.09 10.40 -12.11
N GLY A 172 -14.86 11.15 -13.18
CA GLY A 172 -15.26 10.78 -14.54
C GLY A 172 -14.42 9.64 -15.18
N PHE A 173 -13.50 9.05 -14.43
CA PHE A 173 -12.62 7.98 -14.86
C PHE A 173 -12.40 6.97 -13.74
N VAL A 174 -11.90 5.79 -14.10
CA VAL A 174 -11.46 4.77 -13.14
C VAL A 174 -10.01 4.41 -13.43
N SER A 175 -9.18 4.40 -12.39
CA SER A 175 -7.83 3.81 -12.44
C SER A 175 -7.92 2.32 -12.18
N LEU A 176 -7.40 1.54 -13.13
CA LEU A 176 -7.37 0.08 -13.04
C LEU A 176 -5.93 -0.40 -13.07
N VAL A 177 -5.62 -1.25 -12.11
CA VAL A 177 -4.32 -1.90 -11.99
C VAL A 177 -4.49 -3.41 -11.98
N ARG A 178 -3.53 -4.12 -12.56
CA ARG A 178 -3.40 -5.57 -12.37
C ARG A 178 -1.97 -6.05 -12.56
N TYR A 179 -1.72 -7.23 -12.04
CA TYR A 179 -0.48 -7.97 -12.22
C TYR A 179 -0.71 -9.10 -13.20
N VAL A 180 0.20 -9.27 -14.15
CA VAL A 180 0.07 -10.27 -15.22
C VAL A 180 1.34 -11.08 -15.39
N GLU A 181 1.17 -12.38 -15.62
CA GLU A 181 2.22 -13.31 -16.01
C GLU A 181 1.97 -13.73 -17.46
N GLY A 182 2.78 -13.24 -18.39
CA GLY A 182 2.50 -13.38 -19.81
C GLY A 182 1.25 -12.60 -20.21
N THR A 183 0.14 -13.27 -20.48
CA THR A 183 -1.15 -12.62 -20.81
C THR A 183 -2.26 -12.97 -19.84
N ALA A 184 -1.98 -13.66 -18.74
CA ALA A 184 -2.97 -14.00 -17.72
C ALA A 184 -2.75 -13.16 -16.46
N TYR A 185 -3.79 -13.04 -15.62
CA TYR A 185 -3.61 -12.54 -14.26
C TYR A 185 -2.55 -13.36 -13.52
N ALA A 186 -1.69 -12.69 -12.77
CA ALA A 186 -0.59 -13.35 -12.07
C ALA A 186 -1.05 -14.23 -10.90
N TRP A 187 -2.28 -14.02 -10.41
CA TRP A 187 -2.95 -14.81 -9.37
C TRP A 187 -4.46 -14.60 -9.40
N ASP A 188 -5.19 -15.53 -8.80
CA ASP A 188 -6.64 -15.48 -8.65
C ASP A 188 -7.08 -14.61 -7.47
N TYR A 189 -8.29 -14.05 -7.57
CA TYR A 189 -8.95 -13.35 -6.46
C TYR A 189 -9.75 -14.35 -5.61
N TYR A 190 -9.60 -14.25 -4.29
CA TYR A 190 -10.32 -15.09 -3.34
C TYR A 190 -11.08 -14.24 -2.33
N SER A 191 -12.42 -14.29 -2.39
CA SER A 191 -13.28 -13.50 -1.51
C SER A 191 -13.26 -14.02 -0.07
N LEU A 192 -13.29 -13.10 0.90
CA LEU A 192 -13.54 -13.43 2.31
C LEU A 192 -14.96 -13.93 2.60
N TYR A 193 -15.87 -13.80 1.64
CA TYR A 193 -17.27 -14.24 1.74
C TYR A 193 -17.55 -15.55 1.00
N GLY A 194 -16.61 -16.03 0.18
CA GLY A 194 -16.75 -17.27 -0.58
C GLY A 194 -16.46 -18.53 0.26
N ASN A 195 -16.56 -19.70 -0.36
CA ASN A 195 -16.34 -21.01 0.27
C ASN A 195 -15.10 -21.75 -0.27
N GLU A 196 -14.29 -21.08 -1.06
CA GLU A 196 -13.08 -21.60 -1.69
C GLU A 196 -11.96 -21.76 -0.65
N SER A 197 -11.08 -22.72 -0.90
CA SER A 197 -9.80 -22.90 -0.22
C SER A 197 -8.64 -22.47 -1.12
N ARG A 198 -7.52 -22.10 -0.50
CA ARG A 198 -6.27 -21.76 -1.18
C ARG A 198 -5.18 -22.79 -0.86
N SER A 199 -4.18 -22.84 -1.71
CA SER A 199 -2.87 -23.47 -1.48
C SER A 199 -1.83 -22.41 -1.10
N VAL A 200 -0.65 -22.85 -0.66
CA VAL A 200 0.48 -21.93 -0.42
C VAL A 200 0.91 -21.23 -1.72
N ASP A 201 0.76 -21.89 -2.88
CA ASP A 201 1.11 -21.30 -4.17
C ASP A 201 0.23 -20.09 -4.51
N ASP A 202 -1.05 -20.13 -4.13
CA ASP A 202 -2.02 -19.05 -4.36
C ASP A 202 -1.68 -17.77 -3.59
N ILE A 203 -1.02 -17.90 -2.44
CA ILE A 203 -0.69 -16.75 -1.57
C ILE A 203 0.75 -16.26 -1.76
N LEU A 204 1.63 -17.02 -2.40
CA LEU A 204 3.07 -16.71 -2.47
C LEU A 204 3.34 -15.40 -3.22
N LYS A 205 2.82 -15.26 -4.45
CA LYS A 205 3.03 -14.08 -5.30
C LYS A 205 2.33 -12.82 -4.75
N PRO A 206 1.06 -12.87 -4.28
CA PRO A 206 0.44 -11.74 -3.59
C PRO A 206 1.21 -11.30 -2.35
N MET A 207 1.64 -12.25 -1.50
CA MET A 207 2.47 -11.92 -0.33
C MET A 207 3.81 -11.34 -0.72
N ALA A 208 4.43 -11.77 -1.82
CA ALA A 208 5.69 -11.21 -2.27
C ALA A 208 5.54 -9.74 -2.70
N SER A 209 4.47 -9.44 -3.45
CA SER A 209 4.13 -8.06 -3.82
C SER A 209 3.95 -7.19 -2.59
N LEU A 210 3.20 -7.68 -1.60
CA LEU A 210 2.97 -6.98 -0.35
C LEU A 210 4.26 -6.76 0.44
N LEU A 211 5.06 -7.81 0.64
CA LEU A 211 6.30 -7.71 1.40
C LEU A 211 7.33 -6.80 0.71
N PHE A 212 7.46 -6.84 -0.62
CA PHE A 212 8.35 -5.91 -1.31
C PHE A 212 7.90 -4.46 -1.13
N HIS A 213 6.60 -4.19 -1.13
CA HIS A 213 6.07 -2.85 -0.90
C HIS A 213 6.29 -2.38 0.55
N GLU A 214 5.79 -3.12 1.54
CA GLU A 214 5.88 -2.71 2.95
C GLU A 214 7.32 -2.70 3.48
N LEU A 215 8.17 -3.61 3.00
CA LEU A 215 9.58 -3.61 3.39
C LEU A 215 10.37 -2.54 2.63
N ALA A 216 9.91 -2.03 1.49
CA ALA A 216 10.50 -0.84 0.89
C ALA A 216 10.32 0.36 1.81
N HIS A 217 9.13 0.55 2.40
CA HIS A 217 8.91 1.56 3.45
C HIS A 217 9.88 1.37 4.62
N ALA A 218 10.00 0.16 5.15
CA ALA A 218 10.93 -0.11 6.25
C ALA A 218 12.38 0.30 5.92
N ASN A 219 12.87 -0.10 4.74
CA ASN A 219 14.24 0.19 4.30
C ASN A 219 14.41 1.64 3.81
N ASP A 220 13.32 2.36 3.52
CA ASP A 220 13.33 3.79 3.25
C ASP A 220 13.61 4.59 4.53
N PHE A 221 12.87 4.28 5.60
CA PHE A 221 13.08 4.90 6.93
C PHE A 221 14.41 4.50 7.55
N PHE A 222 14.88 3.27 7.28
CA PHE A 222 16.13 2.73 7.81
C PHE A 222 17.04 2.16 6.70
N PRO A 223 17.68 3.01 5.88
CA PRO A 223 18.54 2.53 4.80
C PRO A 223 19.70 1.67 5.31
N PRO A 224 20.08 0.58 4.62
CA PRO A 224 21.02 -0.42 5.15
C PRO A 224 22.36 0.13 5.67
N PRO A 225 23.01 1.13 5.02
CA PRO A 225 24.27 1.71 5.51
C PRO A 225 24.18 2.39 6.88
N LYS A 226 22.96 2.68 7.37
CA LYS A 226 22.74 3.48 8.58
C LYS A 226 22.29 2.68 9.78
N ILE A 227 21.70 1.50 9.55
CA ILE A 227 21.14 0.64 10.60
C ILE A 227 22.16 0.39 11.73
N ALA A 228 23.41 0.07 11.37
CA ALA A 228 24.46 -0.22 12.35
C ALA A 228 24.89 1.00 13.19
N THR A 229 24.58 2.22 12.76
CA THR A 229 25.00 3.48 13.40
C THR A 229 23.88 4.18 14.15
N LEU A 230 22.67 3.60 14.18
CA LEU A 230 21.54 4.17 14.90
C LEU A 230 21.84 4.27 16.40
N ASN A 231 21.50 5.41 16.99
CA ASN A 231 21.61 5.60 18.43
C ASN A 231 20.55 4.74 19.14
N SER A 232 21.00 3.70 19.83
CA SER A 232 20.11 2.74 20.51
C SER A 232 19.25 3.36 21.61
N THR A 233 19.62 4.54 22.12
CA THR A 233 18.87 5.22 23.19
C THR A 233 17.63 5.97 22.70
N LEU A 234 17.50 6.17 21.38
CA LEU A 234 16.31 6.77 20.77
C LEU A 234 15.19 5.76 20.64
N SER A 235 13.94 6.24 20.65
CA SER A 235 12.83 5.44 20.13
C SER A 235 13.03 5.15 18.65
N VAL A 236 12.48 4.04 18.16
CA VAL A 236 12.52 3.69 16.74
C VAL A 236 11.92 4.80 15.88
N GLN A 237 10.82 5.43 16.32
CA GLN A 237 10.24 6.57 15.63
C GLN A 237 11.18 7.77 15.60
N GLN A 238 11.82 8.11 16.74
CA GLN A 238 12.79 9.21 16.79
C GLN A 238 14.00 8.94 15.88
N ALA A 239 14.47 7.70 15.83
CA ALA A 239 15.55 7.29 14.95
C ALA A 239 15.16 7.46 13.47
N ALA A 240 13.94 7.05 13.09
CA ALA A 240 13.39 7.24 11.75
C ALA A 240 13.28 8.73 11.39
N SER A 241 12.67 9.55 12.25
CA SER A 241 12.50 10.99 12.01
C SER A 241 13.85 11.73 11.92
N ASN A 242 14.83 11.37 12.75
CA ASN A 242 16.17 11.97 12.70
C ASN A 242 16.93 11.60 11.41
N ALA A 243 16.51 10.54 10.71
CA ALA A 243 17.09 10.11 9.44
C ALA A 243 16.38 10.69 8.21
N ASN A 244 15.39 11.58 8.36
CA ASN A 244 14.56 12.06 7.23
C ASN A 244 15.37 12.58 6.03
N GLY A 245 16.43 13.35 6.28
CA GLY A 245 17.28 13.91 5.21
C GLY A 245 18.05 12.86 4.40
N ILE A 246 18.05 11.60 4.81
CA ILE A 246 18.72 10.49 4.13
C ILE A 246 17.79 9.32 3.81
N HIS A 247 16.48 9.46 4.02
CA HIS A 247 15.49 8.53 3.48
C HIS A 247 15.68 8.40 1.96
N VAL A 248 15.45 7.19 1.44
CA VAL A 248 15.46 6.91 0.00
C VAL A 248 14.41 7.74 -0.73
N SER A 249 13.22 7.94 -0.16
CA SER A 249 12.14 8.77 -0.68
C SER A 249 12.53 10.25 -0.78
N THR A 250 13.20 10.79 0.24
CA THR A 250 13.78 12.14 0.21
C THR A 250 14.84 12.26 -0.89
N GLN A 251 15.71 11.25 -1.04
CA GLN A 251 16.73 11.24 -2.08
C GLN A 251 16.13 11.12 -3.49
N LEU A 252 15.12 10.27 -3.67
CA LEU A 252 14.38 10.11 -4.91
C LEU A 252 13.71 11.43 -5.33
N THR A 253 13.00 12.06 -4.39
CA THR A 253 12.35 13.37 -4.61
C THR A 253 13.38 14.44 -5.00
N GLY A 254 14.55 14.45 -4.35
CA GLY A 254 15.64 15.37 -4.68
C GLY A 254 16.31 15.09 -6.03
N PHE A 255 16.31 13.83 -6.48
CA PHE A 255 16.86 13.42 -7.77
C PHE A 255 15.92 13.78 -8.92
N GLN A 256 14.68 13.29 -8.87
CA GLN A 256 13.63 13.52 -9.85
C GLN A 256 12.29 13.49 -9.11
N PRO A 257 11.66 14.63 -8.78
CA PRO A 257 10.37 14.65 -8.10
C PRO A 257 9.22 14.32 -9.06
N LEU A 258 8.05 13.98 -8.53
CA LEU A 258 6.79 14.04 -9.27
C LEU A 258 6.27 15.48 -9.22
N ASN A 259 5.79 16.00 -10.35
CA ASN A 259 5.46 17.43 -10.49
C ASN A 259 4.04 17.71 -10.97
N SER A 260 3.29 16.67 -11.36
CA SER A 260 1.93 16.88 -11.82
C SER A 260 1.01 17.28 -10.67
N GLN A 261 0.69 18.58 -10.59
CA GLN A 261 -0.27 19.08 -9.60
C GLN A 261 -1.65 18.44 -9.78
N MET A 262 -2.06 18.15 -11.03
CA MET A 262 -3.31 17.44 -11.28
C MET A 262 -3.33 16.08 -10.58
N TRP A 263 -2.24 15.33 -10.64
CA TRP A 263 -2.17 14.02 -10.00
C TRP A 263 -2.00 14.08 -8.49
N LEU A 264 -1.27 15.07 -7.97
CA LEU A 264 -1.25 15.33 -6.53
C LEU A 264 -2.67 15.61 -6.01
N ASP A 265 -3.42 16.51 -6.67
CA ASP A 265 -4.80 16.83 -6.27
C ASP A 265 -5.77 15.63 -6.46
N LEU A 266 -5.51 14.76 -7.45
CA LEU A 266 -6.29 13.54 -7.66
C LEU A 266 -5.95 12.47 -6.62
N ALA A 267 -4.72 12.40 -6.14
CA ALA A 267 -4.30 11.46 -5.10
C ALA A 267 -5.04 11.74 -3.79
N ASP A 268 -5.19 13.02 -3.40
CA ASP A 268 -6.01 13.42 -2.25
C ASP A 268 -7.45 12.84 -2.33
N VAL A 269 -8.01 12.78 -3.54
CA VAL A 269 -9.37 12.25 -3.77
C VAL A 269 -9.38 10.72 -3.77
N LEU A 270 -8.38 10.09 -4.39
CA LEU A 270 -8.30 8.65 -4.58
C LEU A 270 -7.87 7.90 -3.32
N TYR A 271 -7.07 8.54 -2.45
CA TYR A 271 -6.34 7.90 -1.37
C TYR A 271 -6.61 8.53 0.02
N ASP A 272 -6.87 9.85 0.08
CA ASP A 272 -6.99 10.55 1.37
C ASP A 272 -8.44 10.91 1.75
N GLY A 273 -9.39 10.68 0.85
CA GLY A 273 -10.81 10.87 1.09
C GLY A 273 -11.29 12.31 0.93
N VAL A 274 -10.51 13.14 0.25
CA VAL A 274 -10.94 14.47 -0.16
C VAL A 274 -12.05 14.34 -1.22
N ASN A 275 -13.12 15.12 -1.09
CA ASN A 275 -14.18 15.13 -2.10
C ASN A 275 -13.69 15.76 -3.41
N ALA A 276 -13.99 15.14 -4.56
CA ALA A 276 -13.59 15.73 -5.83
C ALA A 276 -14.25 17.08 -6.07
N THR A 277 -13.52 17.99 -6.73
CA THR A 277 -14.05 19.25 -7.22
C THR A 277 -14.91 19.05 -8.47
N ALA A 278 -15.72 20.06 -8.83
CA ALA A 278 -16.47 20.03 -10.08
C ALA A 278 -15.56 19.89 -11.32
N SER A 279 -14.34 20.44 -11.27
CA SER A 279 -13.36 20.29 -12.35
C SER A 279 -12.82 18.86 -12.43
N GLN A 280 -12.44 18.26 -11.29
CA GLN A 280 -11.94 16.89 -11.23
C GLN A 280 -12.97 15.86 -11.70
N ARG A 281 -14.25 16.03 -11.32
CA ARG A 281 -15.35 15.17 -11.81
C ARG A 281 -15.53 15.18 -13.32
N ASN A 282 -15.12 16.27 -13.99
CA ASN A 282 -15.23 16.42 -15.44
C ASN A 282 -13.94 16.00 -16.20
N LEU A 283 -12.91 15.51 -15.50
CA LEU A 283 -11.69 15.04 -16.15
C LEU A 283 -11.98 13.76 -16.95
N MET A 284 -11.52 13.75 -18.20
CA MET A 284 -11.60 12.57 -19.06
C MET A 284 -10.41 11.63 -18.80
N PRO A 285 -10.60 10.30 -18.87
CA PRO A 285 -9.53 9.33 -18.67
C PRO A 285 -8.33 9.51 -19.61
N GLN A 286 -8.51 10.02 -20.83
CA GLN A 286 -7.39 10.38 -21.71
C GLN A 286 -6.56 11.54 -21.17
N GLN A 287 -7.21 12.54 -20.56
CA GLN A 287 -6.53 13.74 -20.05
C GLN A 287 -5.64 13.37 -18.86
N VAL A 288 -6.20 12.63 -17.89
CA VAL A 288 -5.45 12.16 -16.72
C VAL A 288 -4.30 11.24 -17.16
N GLY A 289 -4.53 10.38 -18.16
CA GLY A 289 -3.50 9.52 -18.72
C GLY A 289 -2.35 10.26 -19.40
N ILE A 290 -2.64 11.27 -20.22
CA ILE A 290 -1.59 12.09 -20.86
C ILE A 290 -0.78 12.85 -19.81
N GLU A 291 -1.44 13.40 -18.81
CA GLU A 291 -0.78 14.11 -17.71
C GLU A 291 0.13 13.15 -16.90
N PHE A 292 -0.37 11.95 -16.59
CA PHE A 292 0.41 10.91 -15.94
C PHE A 292 1.62 10.49 -16.77
N GLU A 293 1.43 10.32 -18.09
CA GLU A 293 2.48 9.91 -19.03
C GLU A 293 3.67 10.87 -19.07
N ASN A 294 3.42 12.16 -18.86
CA ASN A 294 4.44 13.21 -18.90
C ASN A 294 5.34 13.26 -17.65
N ASP A 295 4.94 12.61 -16.56
CA ASP A 295 5.65 12.60 -15.28
C ASP A 295 6.37 11.27 -15.01
N GLY A 296 7.10 11.19 -13.91
CA GLY A 296 8.01 10.08 -13.57
C GLY A 296 7.42 8.92 -12.77
N ALA A 297 6.11 8.89 -12.52
CA ALA A 297 5.47 7.86 -11.70
C ALA A 297 5.29 6.53 -12.46
N SER A 298 5.49 5.38 -11.81
CA SER A 298 5.11 4.07 -12.37
C SER A 298 3.63 3.73 -12.15
N ASP A 299 3.08 4.22 -11.04
CA ASP A 299 1.72 3.98 -10.56
C ASP A 299 1.10 5.30 -10.05
N ASP A 300 -0.22 5.48 -10.13
CA ASP A 300 -0.85 6.72 -9.64
C ASP A 300 -0.86 6.80 -8.12
N TYR A 301 -0.67 5.68 -7.43
CA TYR A 301 -0.52 5.66 -5.99
C TYR A 301 0.77 6.36 -5.52
N ALA A 302 1.77 6.49 -6.39
CA ALA A 302 3.00 7.25 -6.12
C ALA A 302 2.76 8.74 -5.78
N TYR A 303 1.59 9.29 -6.12
CA TYR A 303 1.26 10.68 -5.84
C TYR A 303 0.68 10.93 -4.44
N SER A 304 0.30 9.89 -3.69
CA SER A 304 -0.22 10.09 -2.32
C SER A 304 0.90 10.48 -1.35
N SER A 305 2.11 9.94 -1.52
CA SER A 305 3.29 10.39 -0.78
C SER A 305 4.60 9.99 -1.46
N ILE A 306 5.69 10.64 -1.05
CA ILE A 306 7.05 10.31 -1.52
C ILE A 306 7.47 8.89 -1.11
N TYR A 307 6.90 8.36 -0.03
CA TYR A 307 7.14 7.01 0.47
C TYR A 307 6.55 6.00 -0.52
N GLU A 308 5.35 6.29 -1.03
CA GLU A 308 4.64 5.40 -1.95
C GLU A 308 5.24 5.37 -3.34
N ASP A 309 5.74 6.51 -3.83
CA ASP A 309 6.55 6.53 -5.05
C ASP A 309 7.75 5.58 -4.94
N THR A 310 8.44 5.61 -3.80
CA THR A 310 9.59 4.74 -3.54
C THR A 310 9.18 3.27 -3.47
N ALA A 311 8.15 2.94 -2.71
CA ALA A 311 7.69 1.56 -2.53
C ALA A 311 7.14 0.95 -3.83
N MET A 312 6.41 1.72 -4.64
CA MET A 312 5.87 1.27 -5.92
C MET A 312 6.96 0.98 -6.94
N LEU A 313 7.94 1.87 -7.09
CA LEU A 313 9.09 1.66 -7.99
C LEU A 313 9.87 0.40 -7.60
N PHE A 314 10.14 0.21 -6.31
CA PHE A 314 10.86 -0.96 -5.83
C PHE A 314 10.08 -2.26 -6.07
N MET A 315 8.82 -2.30 -5.61
CA MET A 315 7.97 -3.48 -5.70
C MET A 315 7.76 -3.95 -7.14
N GLU A 316 7.51 -3.03 -8.08
CA GLU A 316 7.33 -3.38 -9.49
C GLU A 316 8.57 -4.06 -10.09
N VAL A 317 9.77 -3.54 -9.82
CA VAL A 317 11.00 -4.18 -10.33
C VAL A 317 11.24 -5.53 -9.66
N MET A 318 11.07 -5.62 -8.34
CA MET A 318 11.31 -6.88 -7.62
C MET A 318 10.33 -7.98 -8.02
N MET A 319 9.06 -7.64 -8.25
CA MET A 319 8.07 -8.57 -8.79
C MET A 319 8.42 -9.03 -10.20
N LYS A 320 8.91 -8.13 -11.06
CA LYS A 320 9.36 -8.49 -12.40
C LYS A 320 10.59 -9.38 -12.38
N HIS A 321 11.57 -9.07 -11.54
CA HIS A 321 12.83 -9.80 -11.44
C HIS A 321 12.63 -11.23 -10.92
N HIS A 322 11.93 -11.39 -9.80
CA HIS A 322 11.81 -12.68 -9.11
C HIS A 322 10.73 -13.58 -9.69
N TYR A 323 9.67 -13.02 -10.25
CA TYR A 323 8.49 -13.77 -10.68
C TYR A 323 8.11 -13.56 -12.15
N GLY A 324 8.84 -12.71 -12.89
CA GLY A 324 8.49 -12.40 -14.28
C GLY A 324 7.19 -11.61 -14.44
N ILE A 325 6.60 -11.14 -13.34
CA ILE A 325 5.30 -10.49 -13.29
C ILE A 325 5.41 -9.06 -13.78
N ASP A 326 4.54 -8.72 -14.74
CA ASP A 326 4.38 -7.38 -15.26
C ASP A 326 3.27 -6.65 -14.50
N ARG A 327 3.43 -5.34 -14.27
CA ARG A 327 2.35 -4.49 -13.78
C ARG A 327 1.70 -3.73 -14.93
N GLU A 328 0.38 -3.66 -14.89
CA GLU A 328 -0.45 -2.89 -15.80
C GLU A 328 -1.22 -1.82 -15.04
N ILE A 329 -1.22 -0.61 -15.59
CA ILE A 329 -2.02 0.52 -15.14
C ILE A 329 -2.76 1.13 -16.33
N ALA A 330 -4.04 1.47 -16.14
CA ALA A 330 -4.87 2.07 -17.16
C ALA A 330 -5.92 3.02 -16.57
N TYR A 331 -6.31 4.00 -17.37
CA TYR A 331 -7.44 4.88 -17.08
C TYR A 331 -8.56 4.60 -18.08
N THR A 332 -9.74 4.34 -17.53
CA THR A 332 -10.95 3.97 -18.29
C THR A 332 -12.07 4.97 -18.06
N ASN A 333 -13.16 4.88 -18.82
CA ASN A 333 -14.41 5.52 -18.39
C ASN A 333 -14.83 5.01 -17.00
N ALA A 334 -15.68 5.78 -16.32
CA ALA A 334 -16.45 5.35 -15.17
C ALA A 334 -17.83 4.87 -15.65
N PRO A 335 -18.11 3.55 -15.65
CA PRO A 335 -19.45 3.04 -15.94
C PRO A 335 -20.46 3.52 -14.87
N PRO A 336 -21.77 3.60 -15.19
CA PRO A 336 -22.77 3.95 -14.20
C PRO A 336 -22.95 2.82 -13.18
N ALA A 337 -22.94 3.18 -11.88
CA ALA A 337 -23.08 2.26 -10.74
C ALA A 337 -24.40 1.43 -10.67
N SER A 338 -25.31 1.59 -11.64
CA SER A 338 -26.62 0.93 -11.67
C SER A 338 -26.63 -0.40 -12.45
N GLN A 339 -25.49 -0.85 -12.96
CA GLN A 339 -25.34 -2.14 -13.64
C GLN A 339 -24.39 -3.04 -12.85
N GLU A 340 -24.56 -4.36 -12.95
CA GLU A 340 -23.47 -5.27 -12.58
C GLU A 340 -22.31 -4.95 -13.53
N GLU A 341 -21.35 -4.17 -13.04
CA GLU A 341 -20.19 -3.77 -13.83
C GLU A 341 -19.23 -4.96 -13.96
N TYR A 342 -19.01 -5.39 -15.20
CA TYR A 342 -18.01 -6.40 -15.56
C TYR A 342 -16.83 -5.72 -16.25
N CYS A 343 -15.72 -6.44 -16.43
CA CYS A 343 -14.52 -5.88 -17.07
C CYS A 343 -14.77 -5.26 -18.47
N ASP A 344 -15.81 -5.69 -19.19
CA ASP A 344 -16.14 -5.20 -20.54
C ASP A 344 -16.72 -3.77 -20.55
N SER A 345 -17.21 -3.31 -19.39
CA SER A 345 -17.78 -1.98 -19.20
C SER A 345 -16.69 -0.90 -19.08
N TYR A 346 -15.45 -1.31 -18.79
CA TYR A 346 -14.30 -0.45 -18.59
C TYR A 346 -13.49 -0.33 -19.89
N ILE A 347 -13.73 0.75 -20.64
CA ILE A 347 -13.09 1.05 -21.91
C ILE A 347 -11.79 1.82 -21.66
N VAL A 348 -10.66 1.18 -21.98
CA VAL A 348 -9.32 1.74 -21.83
C VAL A 348 -9.16 2.95 -22.75
N ARG A 349 -8.76 4.07 -22.17
CA ARG A 349 -8.51 5.32 -22.90
C ARG A 349 -7.04 5.71 -22.89
N TRP A 350 -6.33 5.27 -21.85
CA TRP A 350 -4.89 5.35 -21.71
C TRP A 350 -4.43 4.17 -20.84
N GLY A 351 -3.24 3.62 -21.07
CA GLY A 351 -2.70 2.57 -20.22
C GLY A 351 -1.38 2.00 -20.74
N PHE A 352 -0.60 1.44 -19.82
CA PHE A 352 0.65 0.77 -20.12
C PHE A 352 0.81 -0.50 -19.30
N ARG A 353 1.45 -1.49 -19.92
CA ARG A 353 2.16 -2.55 -19.22
C ARG A 353 3.61 -2.17 -19.05
N ASN A 354 4.19 -2.46 -17.88
CA ASN A 354 5.59 -2.24 -17.54
C ASN A 354 6.01 -0.77 -17.64
N ARG A 355 5.18 0.13 -17.10
CA ARG A 355 5.50 1.56 -17.08
C ARG A 355 6.80 1.86 -16.32
N VAL A 356 7.17 1.06 -15.31
CA VAL A 356 8.47 1.16 -14.62
C VAL A 356 9.69 1.12 -15.57
N SER A 357 9.52 0.60 -16.78
CA SER A 357 10.58 0.53 -17.81
C SER A 357 10.64 1.77 -18.72
N ASP A 358 9.77 2.77 -18.52
CA ASP A 358 9.78 4.01 -19.30
C ASP A 358 11.04 4.83 -19.03
N LEU A 359 11.49 5.60 -20.02
CA LEU A 359 12.72 6.39 -19.94
C LEU A 359 12.69 7.47 -18.84
N ARG A 360 11.50 7.90 -18.40
CA ARG A 360 11.32 8.84 -17.28
C ARG A 360 11.26 8.15 -15.91
N VAL A 361 10.91 6.85 -15.89
CA VAL A 361 10.61 6.11 -14.67
C VAL A 361 11.76 5.19 -14.28
N LYS A 362 12.38 4.50 -15.26
CA LYS A 362 13.45 3.54 -15.02
C LYS A 362 14.65 4.11 -14.24
N PRO A 363 15.16 5.33 -14.52
CA PRO A 363 16.26 5.90 -13.73
C PRO A 363 15.90 6.11 -12.24
N ARG A 364 14.63 6.39 -11.94
CA ARG A 364 14.13 6.51 -10.57
C ARG A 364 14.12 5.15 -9.87
N ALA A 365 13.60 4.12 -10.55
CA ALA A 365 13.61 2.75 -10.04
C ALA A 365 15.03 2.22 -9.80
N GLU A 366 15.98 2.55 -10.69
CA GLU A 366 17.39 2.21 -10.53
C GLU A 366 17.99 2.83 -9.25
N LEU A 367 17.74 4.12 -9.01
CA LEU A 367 18.19 4.80 -7.79
C LEU A 367 17.59 4.14 -6.53
N VAL A 368 16.29 3.87 -6.54
CA VAL A 368 15.59 3.22 -5.42
C VAL A 368 16.18 1.85 -5.10
N LEU A 369 16.42 1.01 -6.12
CA LEU A 369 17.05 -0.29 -5.95
C LEU A 369 18.46 -0.16 -5.35
N GLN A 370 19.28 0.77 -5.87
CA GLN A 370 20.64 0.96 -5.38
C GLN A 370 20.67 1.32 -3.89
N LEU A 371 19.75 2.18 -3.46
CA LEU A 371 19.68 2.68 -2.10
C LEU A 371 19.05 1.67 -1.13
N LEU A 372 17.95 0.99 -1.51
CA LEU A 372 17.29 0.01 -0.64
C LEU A 372 18.06 -1.32 -0.53
N LEU A 373 18.76 -1.73 -1.59
CA LEU A 373 19.56 -2.97 -1.59
C LEU A 373 21.02 -2.74 -1.14
N ASP A 374 21.45 -1.48 -1.02
CA ASP A 374 22.83 -1.09 -0.74
C ASP A 374 23.82 -1.69 -1.77
N GLN A 375 23.49 -1.52 -3.04
CA GLN A 375 24.25 -2.05 -4.18
C GLN A 375 24.45 -0.97 -5.24
N THR A 376 25.66 -0.81 -5.75
CA THR A 376 25.93 0.13 -6.83
C THR A 376 25.51 -0.40 -8.20
N ASP A 377 25.72 -1.69 -8.45
CA ASP A 377 25.28 -2.38 -9.67
C ASP A 377 23.99 -3.16 -9.41
N VAL A 378 22.88 -2.63 -9.92
CA VAL A 378 21.55 -3.26 -9.88
C VAL A 378 21.08 -3.72 -11.26
N SER A 379 22.00 -3.79 -12.24
CA SER A 379 21.67 -4.13 -13.63
C SER A 379 21.00 -5.50 -13.76
N GLY A 380 21.33 -6.45 -12.87
CA GLY A 380 20.68 -7.77 -12.82
C GLY A 380 19.18 -7.70 -12.50
N TYR A 381 18.74 -6.76 -11.66
CA TYR A 381 17.32 -6.53 -11.37
C TYR A 381 16.58 -5.92 -12.56
N LEU A 382 17.27 -5.05 -13.28
CA LEU A 382 16.72 -4.31 -14.42
C LEU A 382 16.79 -5.09 -15.75
N ALA A 383 17.53 -6.19 -15.81
CA ALA A 383 17.80 -6.93 -17.04
C ALA A 383 16.53 -7.50 -17.70
N ASN A 384 15.54 -7.88 -16.89
CA ASN A 384 14.29 -8.49 -17.35
C ASN A 384 13.16 -7.48 -17.58
N LEU A 385 13.42 -6.18 -17.34
CA LEU A 385 12.46 -5.11 -17.64
C LEU A 385 12.27 -4.99 -19.15
N THR A 386 11.08 -5.33 -19.63
CA THR A 386 10.73 -5.17 -21.06
C THR A 386 10.25 -3.75 -21.32
N MET A 387 10.47 -3.25 -22.54
CA MET A 387 9.93 -1.94 -22.96
C MET A 387 8.43 -1.78 -22.61
N PRO A 388 8.00 -0.59 -22.15
CA PRO A 388 6.61 -0.33 -21.88
C PRO A 388 5.74 -0.66 -23.09
N LYS A 389 4.64 -1.39 -22.88
CA LYS A 389 3.68 -1.71 -23.94
C LYS A 389 2.42 -0.89 -23.73
N ARG A 390 2.15 -0.02 -24.69
CA ARG A 390 0.94 0.80 -24.67
C ARG A 390 -0.29 -0.05 -24.91
N MET A 391 -1.32 0.15 -24.09
CA MET A 391 -2.63 -0.45 -24.29
C MET A 391 -3.35 0.23 -25.46
N THR A 392 -4.13 -0.53 -26.23
CA THR A 392 -4.94 0.02 -27.33
C THR A 392 -6.14 0.79 -26.78
N ASN A 393 -6.21 2.07 -27.13
CA ASN A 393 -7.36 2.93 -26.80
C ASN A 393 -8.65 2.39 -27.46
N GLY A 394 -9.73 2.32 -26.68
CA GLY A 394 -11.05 1.89 -27.11
C GLY A 394 -11.32 0.41 -26.91
N MET A 395 -10.34 -0.39 -26.48
CA MET A 395 -10.56 -1.77 -26.06
C MET A 395 -11.04 -1.83 -24.61
N ASP A 396 -11.85 -2.84 -24.30
CA ASP A 396 -12.30 -3.09 -22.94
C ASP A 396 -11.22 -3.79 -22.08
N TRP A 397 -11.39 -3.75 -20.77
CA TRP A 397 -10.44 -4.28 -19.80
C TRP A 397 -10.30 -5.81 -19.85
N CYS A 398 -11.31 -6.55 -20.34
CA CYS A 398 -11.25 -8.00 -20.45
C CYS A 398 -10.26 -8.42 -21.54
N VAL A 399 -10.31 -7.79 -22.72
CA VAL A 399 -9.56 -8.25 -23.91
C VAL A 399 -8.22 -7.54 -24.11
N ILE A 400 -7.96 -6.46 -23.36
CA ILE A 400 -6.70 -5.68 -23.48
C ILE A 400 -5.43 -6.52 -23.19
N GLN A 401 -5.57 -7.70 -22.57
CA GLN A 401 -4.48 -8.63 -22.26
C GLN A 401 -3.78 -9.20 -23.50
N SER A 402 -4.48 -9.31 -24.63
CA SER A 402 -3.90 -9.81 -25.88
C SER A 402 -3.19 -8.69 -26.64
N LEU A 403 -2.14 -8.12 -26.04
CA LEU A 403 -1.36 -7.00 -26.60
C LEU A 403 -0.64 -7.34 -27.93
N ASN A 404 -0.77 -8.57 -28.45
CA ASN A 404 -0.19 -9.05 -29.71
C ASN A 404 -1.15 -9.88 -30.61
N ALA A 405 -2.46 -9.97 -30.32
CA ALA A 405 -3.35 -10.80 -31.15
C ALA A 405 -4.15 -9.96 -32.15
N SER A 406 -3.97 -10.24 -33.44
CA SER A 406 -5.06 -10.07 -34.41
C SER A 406 -6.26 -10.84 -33.86
N ILE A 407 -7.40 -10.15 -33.67
CA ILE A 407 -8.64 -10.71 -33.13
C ILE A 407 -8.93 -12.06 -33.80
N LYS A 408 -8.67 -13.14 -33.07
CA LYS A 408 -9.21 -14.46 -33.37
C LYS A 408 -10.09 -14.82 -32.20
N ASN A 409 -11.37 -14.99 -32.51
CA ASN A 409 -12.37 -15.57 -31.63
C ASN A 409 -11.92 -16.97 -31.23
N THR A 410 -11.19 -17.08 -30.13
CA THR A 410 -11.00 -18.34 -29.41
C THR A 410 -11.39 -18.09 -27.97
N SER A 411 -12.59 -18.57 -27.65
CA SER A 411 -13.18 -18.63 -26.33
C SER A 411 -12.43 -19.65 -25.46
N ASP A 412 -11.20 -19.32 -25.06
CA ASP A 412 -10.42 -20.17 -24.17
C ASP A 412 -10.11 -19.40 -22.87
N LYS A 413 -10.94 -19.69 -21.86
CA LYS A 413 -10.70 -19.50 -20.42
C LYS A 413 -10.43 -18.10 -19.85
N LEU A 414 -10.75 -16.99 -20.53
CA LEU A 414 -10.35 -15.65 -20.06
C LEU A 414 -11.46 -14.63 -19.70
N SER A 415 -12.75 -14.96 -19.64
CA SER A 415 -13.76 -13.88 -19.81
C SER A 415 -15.09 -13.94 -19.05
N GLN A 416 -15.23 -14.58 -17.87
CA GLN A 416 -16.57 -14.60 -17.21
C GLN A 416 -16.70 -14.30 -15.72
N THR A 417 -15.65 -13.93 -14.97
CA THR A 417 -15.81 -13.84 -13.49
C THR A 417 -14.94 -12.79 -12.82
N LEU A 418 -14.89 -11.56 -13.34
CA LEU A 418 -14.40 -10.43 -12.54
C LEU A 418 -15.46 -9.34 -12.56
N ARG A 419 -16.21 -9.24 -11.45
CA ARG A 419 -17.04 -8.08 -11.16
C ARG A 419 -16.13 -6.88 -10.91
N ALA A 420 -16.64 -5.67 -11.04
CA ALA A 420 -15.95 -4.45 -10.61
C ALA A 420 -15.41 -4.54 -9.16
N SER A 421 -16.11 -5.27 -8.29
CA SER A 421 -15.69 -5.58 -6.91
C SER A 421 -14.51 -6.54 -6.80
N ASP A 422 -14.27 -7.33 -7.85
CA ASP A 422 -13.22 -8.37 -7.93
C ASP A 422 -11.99 -7.86 -8.70
N ILE A 423 -12.11 -6.72 -9.41
CA ILE A 423 -10.95 -6.00 -9.91
C ILE A 423 -10.25 -5.43 -8.66
N PRO A 424 -8.98 -5.78 -8.39
CA PRO A 424 -8.31 -5.36 -7.17
C PRO A 424 -8.16 -3.83 -7.12
N ARG A 425 -9.19 -3.12 -6.62
CA ARG A 425 -9.03 -1.80 -5.98
C ARG A 425 -8.31 -1.94 -4.62
N GLN A 426 -8.11 -3.17 -4.16
CA GLN A 426 -7.91 -3.54 -2.76
C GLN A 426 -6.46 -3.75 -2.31
N HIS A 427 -5.44 -3.71 -3.17
CA HIS A 427 -4.11 -4.18 -2.73
C HIS A 427 -3.10 -3.10 -2.36
N LEU A 428 -3.39 -1.81 -2.54
CA LEU A 428 -2.41 -0.74 -2.30
C LEU A 428 -3.07 0.58 -1.87
N ARG A 429 -4.14 0.52 -1.07
CA ARG A 429 -4.54 1.71 -0.31
C ARG A 429 -4.00 1.47 1.11
N PRO A 430 -3.04 2.24 1.64
CA PRO A 430 -2.54 2.30 3.03
C PRO A 430 -3.28 3.33 3.91
N ASP A 431 -3.39 3.01 5.20
CA ASP A 431 -4.14 3.79 6.18
C ASP A 431 -3.26 4.92 6.74
N ASP A 432 -3.47 6.16 6.32
CA ASP A 432 -2.72 7.33 6.80
C ASP A 432 -3.09 7.77 8.23
N ARG A 433 -3.87 6.99 8.99
CA ARG A 433 -4.29 7.40 10.34
C ARG A 433 -3.20 7.30 11.42
N TYR A 434 -1.99 6.84 11.09
CA TYR A 434 -0.88 6.95 12.03
C TYR A 434 -0.11 8.27 11.79
N PRO A 435 -0.11 9.20 12.75
CA PRO A 435 0.78 10.36 12.71
C PRO A 435 2.22 9.84 12.82
N GLY A 436 2.85 9.60 11.68
CA GLY A 436 4.17 8.96 11.62
C GLY A 436 4.65 8.51 10.24
N HIS A 437 3.87 8.72 9.16
CA HIS A 437 4.42 8.81 7.81
C HIS A 437 5.13 10.15 7.63
#